data_AF-A0A2M7SK54-F1
#
_entry.id   AF-A0A2M7SK54-F1
#
_cell.length_a   1.000
_cell.length_b   1.000
_cell.length_c   1.000
_cell.angle_alpha   90.00
_cell.angle_beta   90.00
_cell.angle_gamma   90.00
#
_symmetry.space_group_name_H-M   'P 1'
#
loop_
_entity.id
_entity.type
_entity.pdbx_description
1 polymer ?
#
loop_
_entity_poly.entity_id
_entity_poly.type
_entity_poly.pdbx_seq_one_letter_code
_entity_poly.pdbx_strand_id
1 'polypeptide(L)'
;ERSCVGCHTSYKLKPSCAGCHHLLKSGVTEASCLPCHSGSFKEVGVASKLGNPKELLPANMSGDITIKIMEKDYMPAKFPHLRIIKKLTEISKSSKLAKQFHSDQKTICSSCHHKSPLGAKKEVPLCSTCHSLNMESRKTDTPGLLGAYHRLCLGCHKEMGIKPVD
;
A
#
# COMPACT_ATOMS: atom_id res chain seq x y z
N GLU A 1 8.59 4.86 -25.11
CA GLU A 1 8.50 5.89 -24.04
C GLU A 1 9.73 6.77 -24.08
N ARG A 2 9.60 8.10 -23.92
CA ARG A 2 10.73 9.05 -24.05
C ARG A 2 10.92 10.02 -22.88
N SER A 3 10.10 9.93 -21.82
CA SER A 3 10.20 10.80 -20.63
C SER A 3 10.60 10.01 -19.38
N CYS A 4 11.23 10.68 -18.41
CA CYS A 4 11.61 10.08 -17.12
C CYS A 4 10.39 9.47 -16.42
N VAL A 5 9.29 10.25 -16.33
CA VAL A 5 8.04 9.83 -15.70
C VAL A 5 7.37 8.69 -16.48
N GLY A 6 7.44 8.69 -17.81
CA GLY A 6 6.92 7.61 -18.65
C GLY A 6 7.61 6.29 -18.34
N CYS A 7 8.95 6.27 -18.44
CA CYS A 7 9.76 5.09 -18.12
C CYS A 7 9.50 4.58 -16.69
N HIS A 8 9.44 5.48 -15.69
CA HIS A 8 9.14 5.10 -14.31
C HIS A 8 7.71 4.55 -14.14
N THR A 9 6.76 5.05 -14.93
CA THR A 9 5.38 4.56 -14.92
C THR A 9 5.29 3.15 -15.47
N SER A 10 5.95 2.86 -16.59
CA SER A 10 6.05 1.50 -17.11
C SER A 10 6.83 0.57 -16.20
N TYR A 11 7.86 1.06 -15.50
CA TYR A 11 8.59 0.25 -14.52
C TYR A 11 7.67 -0.25 -13.40
N LYS A 12 6.71 0.57 -12.96
CA LYS A 12 5.73 0.19 -11.91
C LYS A 12 4.75 -0.90 -12.35
N LEU A 13 4.65 -1.22 -13.64
CA LEU A 13 3.82 -2.31 -14.17
C LEU A 13 4.40 -3.70 -13.93
N LYS A 14 5.67 -3.80 -13.49
CA LYS A 14 6.26 -5.09 -13.11
C LYS A 14 5.46 -5.73 -11.97
N PRO A 15 5.27 -7.07 -11.94
CA PRO A 15 4.50 -7.72 -10.88
C PRO A 15 4.94 -7.37 -9.46
N SER A 16 6.24 -7.18 -9.24
CA SER A 16 6.82 -6.75 -7.96
C SER A 16 6.37 -5.36 -7.48
N CYS A 17 5.78 -4.54 -8.34
CA CYS A 17 5.38 -3.16 -8.08
C CYS A 17 3.89 -2.95 -8.32
N ALA A 18 3.33 -3.67 -9.29
CA ALA A 18 1.96 -3.52 -9.76
C ALA A 18 0.95 -3.80 -8.65
N GLY A 19 1.22 -4.72 -7.72
CA GLY A 19 0.32 -5.07 -6.60
C GLY A 19 -0.17 -3.86 -5.78
N CYS A 20 0.66 -2.84 -5.60
CA CYS A 20 0.23 -1.56 -5.02
C CYS A 20 -0.11 -0.54 -6.11
N HIS A 21 0.75 -0.40 -7.13
CA HIS A 21 0.66 0.71 -8.08
C HIS A 21 -0.51 0.62 -9.06
N HIS A 22 -1.16 -0.54 -9.23
CA HIS A 22 -2.34 -0.67 -10.08
C HIS A 22 -3.59 0.02 -9.50
N LEU A 23 -3.65 0.18 -8.17
CA LEU A 23 -4.75 0.85 -7.47
C LEU A 23 -4.52 2.34 -7.30
N LEU A 24 -3.29 2.80 -7.48
CA LEU A 24 -2.91 4.19 -7.31
C LEU A 24 -3.16 4.96 -8.61
N LYS A 25 -3.64 6.19 -8.48
CA LYS A 25 -3.72 7.08 -9.64
C LYS A 25 -2.33 7.25 -10.24
N SER A 26 -2.24 7.06 -11.55
CA SER A 26 -1.02 7.33 -12.31
C SER A 26 -0.81 8.83 -12.47
N GLY A 27 0.44 9.25 -12.64
CA GLY A 27 0.82 10.66 -12.81
C GLY A 27 1.79 11.16 -11.75
N VAL A 28 2.09 12.45 -11.85
CA VAL A 28 2.97 13.19 -10.94
C VAL A 28 2.12 13.71 -9.78
N THR A 29 2.55 13.44 -8.55
CA THR A 29 2.01 14.04 -7.33
C THR A 29 2.99 15.08 -6.79
N GLU A 30 2.55 15.96 -5.91
CA GLU A 30 3.43 16.96 -5.28
C GLU A 30 4.65 16.30 -4.59
N ALA A 31 4.44 15.16 -3.93
CA ALA A 31 5.51 14.37 -3.31
C ALA A 31 6.52 13.78 -4.32
N SER A 32 6.19 13.72 -5.61
CA SER A 32 7.06 13.18 -6.65
C SER A 32 7.99 14.21 -7.30
N CYS A 33 7.88 15.50 -6.94
CA CYS A 33 8.75 16.56 -7.45
C CYS A 33 10.16 16.48 -6.84
N LEU A 34 10.26 16.42 -5.51
CA LEU A 34 11.53 16.46 -4.76
C LEU A 34 12.53 15.35 -5.12
N PRO A 35 12.12 14.09 -5.39
CA PRO A 35 13.04 13.03 -5.84
C PRO A 35 13.86 13.37 -7.09
N CYS A 36 13.32 14.24 -7.96
CA CYS A 36 13.99 14.76 -9.16
C CYS A 36 14.55 16.18 -8.96
N HIS A 37 13.84 17.02 -8.21
CA HIS A 37 14.12 18.44 -7.97
C HIS A 37 14.66 18.67 -6.56
N SER A 38 15.77 18.02 -6.21
CA SER A 38 16.31 17.99 -4.84
C SER A 38 17.33 19.09 -4.51
N GLY A 39 17.40 20.18 -5.28
CA GLY A 39 18.38 21.26 -5.04
C GLY A 39 19.84 20.79 -5.11
N SER A 40 20.73 21.41 -4.33
CA SER A 40 22.17 21.10 -4.32
C SER A 40 22.44 19.70 -3.77
N PHE A 41 23.29 18.93 -4.48
CA PHE A 41 23.66 17.54 -4.18
C PHE A 41 24.16 17.28 -2.75
N LYS A 42 24.54 18.33 -1.99
CA LYS A 42 24.99 18.22 -0.59
C LYS A 42 23.86 17.92 0.42
N GLU A 43 22.59 18.14 0.07
CA GLU A 43 21.44 17.89 0.95
C GLU A 43 20.50 16.78 0.45
N VAL A 44 20.87 16.06 -0.61
CA VAL A 44 20.06 14.98 -1.20
C VAL A 44 20.17 13.71 -0.36
N GLY A 45 19.76 13.81 0.90
CA GLY A 45 19.53 12.70 1.81
C GLY A 45 18.16 12.06 1.58
N VAL A 46 17.69 11.94 0.34
CA VAL A 46 16.47 11.17 0.01
C VAL A 46 16.85 9.70 -0.21
N ALA A 47 17.72 9.17 0.64
CA ALA A 47 17.86 7.73 0.76
C ALA A 47 16.56 7.19 1.36
N SER A 48 16.05 6.09 0.80
CA SER A 48 14.83 5.43 1.29
C SER A 48 14.83 5.32 2.80
N LYS A 49 13.81 5.90 3.45
CA LYS A 49 13.66 5.76 4.90
C LYS A 49 13.10 4.39 5.28
N LEU A 50 12.74 3.51 4.34
CA LEU A 50 12.10 2.23 4.62
C LEU A 50 12.94 1.34 5.58
N GLY A 51 12.55 1.34 6.84
CA GLY A 51 13.11 0.55 7.92
C GLY A 51 12.42 -0.80 8.09
N ASN A 52 12.45 -1.34 9.31
CA ASN A 52 11.70 -2.54 9.64
C ASN A 52 10.22 -2.17 9.88
N PRO A 53 9.27 -2.67 9.07
CA PRO A 53 7.87 -2.27 9.20
C PRO A 53 7.24 -2.67 10.54
N LYS A 54 7.82 -3.65 11.26
CA LYS A 54 7.36 -4.02 12.61
C LYS A 54 7.44 -2.86 13.60
N GLU A 55 8.39 -1.95 13.44
CA GLU A 55 8.60 -0.81 14.34
C GLU A 55 7.49 0.26 14.21
N LEU A 56 6.75 0.24 13.10
CA LEU A 56 5.62 1.13 12.84
C LEU A 56 4.30 0.61 13.40
N LEU A 57 4.21 -0.67 13.73
CA LEU A 57 2.97 -1.28 14.19
C LEU A 57 2.61 -0.84 15.61
N PRO A 58 1.31 -0.69 15.92
CA PRO A 58 0.83 -0.55 17.28
C PRO A 58 1.31 -1.69 18.20
N ALA A 59 1.49 -1.41 19.49
CA ALA A 59 2.02 -2.38 20.45
C ALA A 59 1.15 -3.64 20.60
N ASN A 60 -0.17 -3.50 20.41
CA ASN A 60 -1.16 -4.58 20.44
C ASN A 60 -1.23 -5.38 19.13
N MET A 61 -0.43 -5.05 18.10
CA MET A 61 -0.42 -5.73 16.81
C MET A 61 0.92 -6.44 16.58
N SER A 62 0.95 -7.74 16.86
CA SER A 62 2.19 -8.53 16.88
C SER A 62 2.37 -9.48 15.68
N GLY A 63 1.36 -9.66 14.81
CA GLY A 63 1.45 -10.64 13.73
C GLY A 63 0.27 -10.66 12.75
N ASP A 64 -0.16 -11.87 12.42
CA ASP A 64 -1.30 -12.14 11.55
C ASP A 64 -2.59 -11.70 12.25
N ILE A 65 -3.54 -11.17 11.48
CA ILE A 65 -4.84 -10.71 11.99
C ILE A 65 -5.96 -11.55 11.39
N THR A 66 -7.13 -11.51 12.02
CA THR A 66 -8.34 -12.14 11.49
C THR A 66 -9.36 -11.08 11.13
N ILE A 67 -9.74 -11.00 9.86
CA ILE A 67 -10.79 -10.11 9.37
C ILE A 67 -12.13 -10.82 9.55
N LYS A 68 -12.92 -10.38 10.53
CA LYS A 68 -14.18 -11.04 10.94
C LYS A 68 -15.42 -10.15 10.95
N ILE A 69 -15.31 -8.93 10.43
CA ILE A 69 -16.43 -7.96 10.45
C ILE A 69 -17.67 -8.43 9.67
N MET A 70 -17.51 -9.40 8.76
CA MET A 70 -18.59 -10.03 8.00
C MET A 70 -18.79 -11.51 8.37
N GLU A 71 -18.44 -11.91 9.60
CA GLU A 71 -18.46 -13.33 10.03
C GLU A 71 -19.85 -13.97 10.05
N LYS A 72 -20.91 -13.15 10.01
CA LYS A 72 -22.29 -13.62 9.89
C LYS A 72 -22.58 -14.26 8.53
N ASP A 73 -21.93 -13.74 7.49
CA ASP A 73 -22.21 -14.12 6.09
C ASP A 73 -21.07 -14.98 5.49
N TYR A 74 -19.86 -14.88 6.05
CA TYR A 74 -18.65 -15.54 5.53
C TYR A 74 -17.74 -16.02 6.65
N MET A 75 -16.90 -17.03 6.37
CA MET A 75 -15.84 -17.41 7.32
C MET A 75 -14.84 -16.25 7.52
N PRO A 76 -14.37 -16.02 8.76
CA PRO A 76 -13.32 -15.04 9.01
C PRO A 76 -12.06 -15.30 8.20
N ALA A 77 -11.51 -14.27 7.56
CA ALA A 77 -10.32 -14.39 6.75
C ALA A 77 -9.05 -14.24 7.61
N LYS A 78 -8.21 -15.28 7.62
CA LYS A 78 -6.85 -15.20 8.19
C LYS A 78 -5.99 -14.34 7.27
N PHE A 79 -5.42 -13.26 7.80
CA PHE A 79 -4.65 -12.30 7.02
C PHE A 79 -3.24 -12.15 7.59
N PRO A 80 -2.20 -12.59 6.85
CA PRO A 80 -0.84 -12.55 7.35
C PRO A 80 -0.17 -11.18 7.23
N HIS A 81 -0.73 -10.20 7.94
CA HIS A 81 -0.43 -8.77 7.82
C HIS A 81 1.08 -8.47 7.90
N LEU A 82 1.75 -8.91 8.98
CA LEU A 82 3.19 -8.63 9.16
C LEU A 82 4.06 -9.30 8.08
N ARG A 83 3.70 -10.51 7.63
CA ARG A 83 4.45 -11.23 6.59
C ARG A 83 4.36 -10.49 5.25
N ILE A 84 3.16 -10.03 4.88
CA ILE A 84 2.93 -9.28 3.64
C ILE A 84 3.70 -7.96 3.65
N ILE A 85 3.58 -7.14 4.70
CA ILE A 85 4.26 -5.83 4.72
C ILE A 85 5.79 -5.97 4.75
N LYS A 86 6.34 -7.02 5.40
CA LYS A 86 7.77 -7.32 5.35
C LYS A 86 8.21 -7.62 3.93
N LYS A 87 7.50 -8.52 3.23
CA LYS A 87 7.84 -8.91 1.86
C LYS A 87 7.75 -7.74 0.89
N LEU A 88 6.71 -6.91 0.98
CA LEU A 88 6.57 -5.71 0.15
C LEU A 88 7.66 -4.68 0.44
N THR A 89 8.05 -4.52 1.71
CA THR A 89 9.16 -3.63 2.10
C THR A 89 10.49 -4.13 1.51
N GLU A 90 10.77 -5.42 1.55
CA GLU A 90 11.97 -6.02 0.94
C GLU A 90 12.01 -5.79 -0.58
N ILE A 91 10.89 -6.03 -1.27
CA ILE A 91 10.77 -5.78 -2.71
C ILE A 91 11.02 -4.31 -3.03
N SER A 92 10.45 -3.39 -2.24
CA SER A 92 10.69 -1.95 -2.42
C SER A 92 12.16 -1.59 -2.18
N LYS A 93 12.82 -2.18 -1.17
CA LYS A 93 14.23 -1.92 -0.87
C LYS A 93 15.19 -2.50 -1.91
N SER A 94 14.78 -3.49 -2.71
CA SER A 94 15.65 -4.02 -3.78
C SER A 94 15.70 -3.11 -5.02
N SER A 95 14.73 -2.21 -5.20
CA SER A 95 14.68 -1.30 -6.35
C SER A 95 15.35 0.05 -6.05
N LYS A 96 16.32 0.45 -6.89
CA LYS A 96 16.93 1.78 -6.83
C LYS A 96 15.89 2.89 -7.04
N LEU A 97 14.95 2.67 -7.96
CA LEU A 97 13.88 3.62 -8.24
C LEU A 97 12.95 3.78 -7.03
N ALA A 98 12.48 2.66 -6.46
CA ALA A 98 11.59 2.72 -5.30
C ALA A 98 12.30 3.32 -4.08
N LYS A 99 13.60 3.06 -3.90
CA LYS A 99 14.38 3.69 -2.81
C LYS A 99 14.36 5.22 -2.86
N GLN A 100 14.42 5.80 -4.05
CA GLN A 100 14.42 7.26 -4.23
C GLN A 100 13.03 7.87 -4.01
N PHE A 101 11.97 7.20 -4.46
CA PHE A 101 10.61 7.73 -4.42
C PHE A 101 9.81 7.33 -3.16
N HIS A 102 10.16 6.23 -2.50
CA HIS A 102 9.56 5.82 -1.22
C HIS A 102 10.39 6.38 -0.05
N SER A 103 10.28 7.70 0.11
CA SER A 103 11.06 8.50 1.07
C SER A 103 10.47 8.52 2.49
N ASP A 104 9.28 7.96 2.71
CA ASP A 104 8.62 7.83 4.02
C ASP A 104 8.49 6.36 4.42
N GLN A 105 8.77 6.02 5.69
CA GLN A 105 8.57 4.68 6.24
C GLN A 105 7.14 4.15 6.08
N LYS A 106 6.16 5.05 5.99
CA LYS A 106 4.73 4.76 5.92
C LYS A 106 4.21 4.58 4.49
N THR A 107 5.05 4.78 3.47
CA THR A 107 4.63 4.70 2.05
C THR A 107 4.05 3.33 1.69
N ILE A 108 4.57 2.23 2.26
CA ILE A 108 4.01 0.89 2.02
C ILE A 108 2.64 0.75 2.68
N CYS A 109 2.49 1.27 3.91
CA CYS A 109 1.25 1.22 4.67
C CYS A 109 0.10 1.96 3.96
N SER A 110 0.39 3.10 3.32
CA SER A 110 -0.61 3.92 2.64
C SER A 110 -1.19 3.30 1.37
N SER A 111 -0.60 2.22 0.85
CA SER A 111 -1.16 1.48 -0.28
C SER A 111 -2.46 0.76 0.10
N CYS A 112 -2.55 0.23 1.32
CA CYS A 112 -3.76 -0.41 1.86
C CYS A 112 -4.55 0.56 2.75
N HIS A 113 -3.87 1.25 3.67
CA HIS A 113 -4.47 2.26 4.55
C HIS A 113 -4.46 3.63 3.85
N HIS A 114 -5.17 3.69 2.74
CA HIS A 114 -5.23 4.89 1.91
C HIS A 114 -6.13 5.97 2.50
N LYS A 115 -5.87 7.24 2.14
CA LYS A 115 -6.69 8.41 2.53
C LYS A 115 -6.88 8.59 4.05
N SER A 116 -6.12 7.89 4.88
CA SER A 116 -6.09 8.04 6.33
C SER A 116 -4.76 8.63 6.80
N PRO A 117 -4.74 9.43 7.87
CA PRO A 117 -3.49 9.84 8.49
C PRO A 117 -2.76 8.61 9.04
N LEU A 118 -1.46 8.51 8.77
CA LEU A 118 -0.62 7.43 9.27
C LEU A 118 0.41 7.98 10.26
N GLY A 119 0.54 7.31 11.41
CA GLY A 119 1.56 7.61 12.41
C GLY A 119 2.23 6.34 12.91
N ALA A 120 3.50 6.44 13.28
CA ALA A 120 4.22 5.31 13.88
C ALA A 120 3.52 4.90 15.19
N LYS A 121 3.32 3.58 15.37
CA LYS A 121 2.68 2.97 16.53
C LYS A 121 1.23 3.44 16.79
N LYS A 122 0.60 4.11 15.83
CA LYS A 122 -0.80 4.54 15.93
C LYS A 122 -1.71 3.56 15.21
N GLU A 123 -2.87 3.32 15.80
CA GLU A 123 -3.94 2.59 15.14
C GLU A 123 -4.46 3.37 13.94
N VAL A 124 -4.93 2.63 12.94
CA VAL A 124 -5.49 3.17 11.70
C VAL A 124 -6.98 2.85 11.64
N PRO A 125 -7.80 3.72 11.03
CA PRO A 125 -9.22 3.44 10.89
C PRO A 125 -9.47 2.10 10.18
N LEU A 126 -10.54 1.42 10.58
CA LEU A 126 -10.98 0.20 9.91
C LEU A 126 -11.50 0.53 8.51
N CYS A 127 -11.43 -0.44 7.61
CA CYS A 127 -11.98 -0.31 6.25
C CYS A 127 -13.46 0.10 6.29
N SER A 128 -14.22 -0.46 7.24
CA SER A 128 -15.65 -0.21 7.44
C SER A 128 -15.99 1.20 7.91
N THR A 129 -15.02 1.97 8.40
CA THR A 129 -15.23 3.38 8.76
C THR A 129 -15.61 4.20 7.53
N CYS A 130 -15.09 3.85 6.34
CA CYS A 130 -15.37 4.54 5.08
C CYS A 130 -16.12 3.68 4.06
N HIS A 131 -15.90 2.35 4.08
CA HIS A 131 -16.55 1.41 3.17
C HIS A 131 -17.73 0.73 3.88
N SER A 132 -18.95 1.14 3.55
CA SER A 132 -20.14 0.65 4.24
C SER A 132 -20.37 -0.86 4.04
N LEU A 133 -20.84 -1.53 5.10
CA LEU A 133 -21.37 -2.90 5.02
C LEU A 133 -22.63 -2.95 4.15
N ASN A 134 -23.50 -1.94 4.29
CA ASN A 134 -24.74 -1.83 3.52
C ASN A 134 -24.48 -1.11 2.19
N MET A 135 -25.02 -1.65 1.09
CA MET A 135 -24.84 -1.11 -0.27
C MET A 135 -25.64 0.18 -0.54
N GLU A 136 -26.40 0.67 0.43
CA GLU A 136 -27.32 1.81 0.27
C GLU A 136 -26.62 3.17 0.17
N SER A 137 -25.39 3.30 0.69
CA SER A 137 -24.63 4.56 0.64
C SER A 137 -23.97 4.76 -0.73
N ARG A 138 -24.78 5.14 -1.72
CA ARG A 138 -24.35 5.53 -3.07
C ARG A 138 -23.53 6.83 -3.06
N LYS A 139 -22.29 6.78 -2.58
CA LYS A 139 -21.22 7.56 -3.21
C LYS A 139 -20.68 6.69 -4.34
N THR A 140 -20.97 7.07 -5.58
CA THR A 140 -20.67 6.27 -6.80
C THR A 140 -19.22 5.79 -6.88
N ASP A 141 -18.30 6.50 -6.24
CA ASP A 141 -16.86 6.30 -6.38
C ASP A 141 -16.23 5.47 -5.24
N THR A 142 -17.00 5.11 -4.20
CA THR A 142 -16.52 4.32 -3.06
C THR A 142 -17.22 2.95 -3.03
N PRO A 143 -16.49 1.83 -3.19
CA PRO A 143 -17.10 0.51 -3.13
C PRO A 143 -17.59 0.19 -1.71
N GLY A 144 -18.63 -0.65 -1.59
CA GLY A 144 -19.00 -1.27 -0.32
C GLY A 144 -17.87 -2.18 0.22
N LEU A 145 -17.97 -2.58 1.48
CA LEU A 145 -16.88 -3.25 2.22
C LEU A 145 -16.36 -4.52 1.54
N LEU A 146 -17.26 -5.41 1.10
CA LEU A 146 -16.89 -6.63 0.41
C LEU A 146 -16.13 -6.33 -0.90
N GLY A 147 -16.63 -5.37 -1.67
CA GLY A 147 -15.98 -4.92 -2.91
C GLY A 147 -14.62 -4.27 -2.66
N ALA A 148 -14.47 -3.55 -1.54
CA ALA A 148 -13.20 -2.95 -1.14
C ALA A 148 -12.15 -4.03 -0.82
N TYR A 149 -12.52 -5.05 -0.03
CA TYR A 149 -11.64 -6.19 0.24
C TYR A 149 -11.26 -6.94 -1.04
N HIS A 150 -12.24 -7.31 -1.88
CA HIS A 150 -11.96 -8.05 -3.11
C HIS A 150 -11.07 -7.29 -4.08
N ARG A 151 -11.34 -5.98 -4.29
CA ARG A 151 -10.51 -5.16 -5.19
C ARG A 151 -9.07 -5.02 -4.68
N LEU A 152 -8.87 -4.89 -3.38
CA LEU A 152 -7.54 -4.76 -2.79
C LEU A 152 -6.80 -6.10 -2.75
N CYS A 153 -7.40 -7.13 -2.16
CA CYS A 153 -6.75 -8.44 -1.95
C CYS A 153 -6.56 -9.19 -3.27
N LEU A 154 -7.65 -9.41 -4.03
CA LEU A 154 -7.60 -10.18 -5.27
C LEU A 154 -6.91 -9.39 -6.39
N GLY A 155 -7.06 -8.06 -6.40
CA GLY A 155 -6.34 -7.19 -7.33
C GLY A 155 -4.82 -7.31 -7.14
N CYS A 156 -4.33 -7.14 -5.92
CA CYS A 156 -2.92 -7.28 -5.61
C CYS A 156 -2.40 -8.68 -6.00
N HIS A 157 -3.11 -9.74 -5.62
CA HIS A 157 -2.74 -11.12 -5.97
C HIS A 157 -2.65 -11.32 -7.49
N LYS A 158 -3.64 -10.83 -8.25
CA LYS A 158 -3.65 -10.89 -9.71
C LYS A 158 -2.45 -10.17 -10.31
N GLU A 159 -2.21 -8.91 -9.93
CA GLU A 159 -1.14 -8.09 -10.49
C GLU A 159 0.26 -8.59 -10.11
N MET A 160 0.41 -9.19 -8.93
CA MET A 160 1.66 -9.81 -8.50
C MET A 160 1.85 -11.25 -9.00
N GLY A 161 0.83 -11.86 -9.63
CA GLY A 161 0.86 -13.27 -10.04
C GLY A 161 0.90 -14.25 -8.87
N ILE A 162 0.31 -13.88 -7.73
CA ILE A 162 0.32 -14.66 -6.49
C ILE A 162 -1.01 -15.40 -6.36
N LYS A 163 -0.95 -16.69 -6.01
CA LYS A 163 -2.14 -17.48 -5.66
C LYS A 163 -2.40 -17.39 -4.15
N PRO A 164 -3.67 -17.50 -3.70
CA PRO A 164 -3.98 -17.72 -2.31
C PRO A 164 -3.18 -18.93 -1.79
N VAL A 165 -2.61 -18.79 -0.60
CA VAL A 165 -1.99 -19.88 0.14
C VAL A 165 -3.03 -20.41 1.13
N ASP A 166 -3.20 -21.73 1.14
CA ASP A 166 -4.08 -22.45 2.07
C ASP A 166 -3.62 -22.33 3.53
#